data_AF-A0A9P1ECY1-F1
#
_entry.id   AF-A0A9P1ECY1-F1
#
_cell.length_a   1.000
_cell.length_b   1.000
_cell.length_c   1.000
_cell.angle_alpha   90.00
_cell.angle_beta   90.00
_cell.angle_gamma   90.00
#
_symmetry.space_group_name_H-M   'P 1'
#
loop_
_entity.id
_entity.type
_entity.pdbx_description
1 polymer ?
#
loop_
_entity_poly.entity_id
_entity_poly.type
_entity_poly.pdbx_seq_one_letter_code
_entity_poly.pdbx_strand_id
1 'polypeptide(L)'
;MQVKASSPKDTSSAIDPEELFTDLKEKWDGLENKSTVLLYGSGAIFAVWLSSAVVGAINSVPVLPKIMELVGLGYSGWFVYRYLLFKSNRKELAEEIEQLKKKISGTE
;
A
#
# COMPACT_ATOMS: atom_id res chain seq x y z
N MET A 1 -27.83 52.14 10.73
CA MET A 1 -27.50 51.08 11.71
C MET A 1 -27.11 49.84 10.93
N GLN A 2 -25.89 49.34 11.14
CA GLN A 2 -25.35 48.16 10.47
C GLN A 2 -25.99 46.91 11.09
N VAL A 3 -26.52 46.01 10.27
CA VAL A 3 -26.74 44.62 10.68
C VAL A 3 -25.94 43.73 9.74
N LYS A 4 -24.72 43.45 10.19
CA LYS A 4 -23.85 42.42 9.66
C LYS A 4 -24.48 41.08 10.04
N ALA A 5 -25.16 40.44 9.11
CA ALA A 5 -25.53 39.04 9.25
C ALA A 5 -24.27 38.20 9.08
N SER A 6 -23.67 37.79 10.21
CA SER A 6 -22.78 36.63 10.24
C SER A 6 -23.63 35.41 9.90
N SER A 7 -23.43 34.87 8.71
CA SER A 7 -23.89 33.53 8.36
C SER A 7 -22.86 32.47 8.77
N PRO A 8 -23.30 31.24 9.06
CA PRO A 8 -22.67 30.33 10.01
C PRO A 8 -21.52 29.53 9.40
N LYS A 9 -20.58 29.22 10.28
CA LYS A 9 -19.41 28.38 10.08
C LYS A 9 -19.84 26.91 10.15
N ASP A 10 -20.50 26.44 9.10
CA ASP A 10 -20.93 25.04 8.96
C ASP A 10 -20.44 24.46 7.63
N THR A 11 -19.22 23.94 7.59
CA THR A 11 -18.82 22.86 6.67
C THR A 11 -17.59 22.16 7.26
N SER A 12 -17.83 21.12 8.07
CA SER A 12 -16.83 20.09 8.29
C SER A 12 -16.46 19.49 6.92
N SER A 13 -15.16 19.40 6.62
CA SER A 13 -14.56 18.74 5.44
C SER A 13 -14.48 19.52 4.11
N ALA A 14 -14.55 20.85 4.10
CA ALA A 14 -14.03 21.58 2.94
C ALA A 14 -12.49 21.53 3.01
N ILE A 15 -11.87 20.73 2.15
CA ILE A 15 -10.41 20.77 1.96
C ILE A 15 -10.10 22.14 1.34
N ASP A 16 -9.68 23.09 2.17
CA ASP A 16 -9.20 24.39 1.70
C ASP A 16 -7.80 24.20 1.10
N PRO A 17 -7.63 24.36 -0.23
CA PRO A 17 -6.34 24.09 -0.87
C PRO A 17 -5.24 24.99 -0.32
N GLU A 18 -5.57 26.23 0.03
CA GLU A 18 -4.60 27.18 0.60
C GLU A 18 -4.09 26.72 1.97
N GLU A 19 -4.96 26.20 2.84
CA GLU A 19 -4.59 25.66 4.15
C GLU A 19 -3.68 24.42 4.00
N LEU A 20 -4.01 23.51 3.07
CA LEU A 20 -3.16 22.36 2.78
C LEU A 20 -1.79 22.77 2.23
N PHE A 21 -1.72 23.74 1.30
CA PHE A 21 -0.45 24.22 0.79
C PHE A 21 0.40 24.88 1.89
N THR A 22 -0.21 25.64 2.80
CA THR A 22 0.50 26.23 3.93
C THR A 22 1.01 25.17 4.91
N ASP A 23 0.21 24.16 5.24
CA ASP A 23 0.60 23.06 6.12
C ASP A 23 1.72 22.21 5.52
N LEU A 24 1.63 21.90 4.21
CA LEU A 24 2.66 21.16 3.49
C LEU A 24 3.96 21.96 3.44
N LYS A 25 3.89 23.28 3.24
CA LYS A 25 5.05 24.16 3.24
C LYS A 25 5.69 24.23 4.63
N GLU A 26 4.90 24.39 5.68
CA GLU A 26 5.41 24.38 7.05
C GLU A 26 6.12 23.06 7.37
N LYS A 27 5.53 21.93 6.98
CA LYS A 27 6.16 20.60 7.14
C LYS A 27 7.40 20.39 6.26
N TRP A 28 7.44 20.99 5.06
CA TRP A 28 8.61 20.96 4.19
C TRP A 28 9.76 21.81 4.73
N ASP A 29 9.45 22.93 5.38
CA ASP A 29 10.45 23.82 5.98
C ASP A 29 10.91 23.35 7.37
N GLY A 30 10.04 22.72 8.15
CA GLY A 30 10.39 22.02 9.40
C GLY A 30 11.20 20.74 9.19
N LEU A 31 11.40 20.31 7.94
CA LEU A 31 12.19 19.13 7.60
C LEU A 31 13.68 19.47 7.62
N GLU A 32 14.33 19.13 8.72
CA GLU A 32 15.76 19.31 8.95
C GLU A 32 16.65 18.60 7.91
N ASN A 33 16.18 17.47 7.33
CA ASN A 33 16.94 16.66 6.38
C ASN A 33 16.27 16.58 5.00
N LYS A 34 16.10 17.74 4.33
CA LYS A 34 15.49 17.83 2.98
C LYS A 34 16.15 16.91 1.96
N SER A 35 17.47 16.72 2.02
CA SER A 35 18.22 15.82 1.14
C SER A 35 17.83 14.35 1.27
N THR A 36 17.56 13.89 2.49
CA THR A 36 17.14 12.52 2.75
C THR A 36 15.75 12.27 2.18
N VAL A 37 14.83 13.21 2.36
CA VAL A 37 13.48 13.09 1.78
C VAL A 37 13.48 13.22 0.27
N LEU A 38 14.36 14.04 -0.32
CA LEU A 38 14.57 14.04 -1.77
C LEU A 38 15.12 12.70 -2.27
N LEU A 39 16.06 12.08 -1.54
CA LEU A 39 16.62 10.78 -1.90
C LEU A 39 15.56 9.66 -1.83
N TYR A 40 14.85 9.53 -0.71
CA TYR A 40 13.77 8.55 -0.58
C TYR A 40 12.60 8.86 -1.50
N GLY A 41 12.26 10.14 -1.69
CA GLY A 41 11.18 10.58 -2.58
C GLY A 41 11.48 10.24 -4.04
N SER A 42 12.69 10.57 -4.52
CA SER A 42 13.13 10.19 -5.87
C SER A 42 13.25 8.68 -6.03
N GLY A 43 13.74 7.97 -5.01
CA GLY A 43 13.75 6.50 -4.97
C GLY A 43 12.36 5.90 -5.08
N ALA A 44 11.37 6.46 -4.38
CA ALA A 44 9.98 6.03 -4.45
C ALA A 44 9.38 6.26 -5.85
N ILE A 45 9.61 7.44 -6.44
CA ILE A 45 9.17 7.76 -7.80
C ILE A 45 9.82 6.78 -8.80
N PHE A 46 11.11 6.52 -8.66
CA PHE A 46 11.84 5.58 -9.52
C PHE A 46 11.33 4.15 -9.37
N ALA A 47 11.03 3.71 -8.14
CA ALA A 47 10.45 2.39 -7.89
C ALA A 47 9.09 2.24 -8.55
N VAL A 48 8.24 3.28 -8.49
CA VAL A 48 6.94 3.29 -9.19
C VAL A 48 7.13 3.24 -10.70
N TRP A 49 8.04 4.06 -11.24
CA TRP A 49 8.34 4.06 -12.68
C TRP A 49 8.86 2.69 -13.14
N LEU A 50 9.81 2.10 -12.42
CA LEU A 50 10.39 0.80 -12.73
C LEU A 50 9.34 -0.31 -12.63
N SER A 51 8.52 -0.30 -11.58
CA SER A 51 7.42 -1.26 -11.43
C SER A 51 6.43 -1.15 -12.59
N SER A 52 6.09 0.07 -13.01
CA SER A 52 5.23 0.33 -14.15
C SER A 52 5.85 -0.19 -15.46
N ALA A 53 7.16 0.02 -15.67
CA ALA A 53 7.89 -0.51 -16.81
C ALA A 53 7.89 -2.05 -16.85
N VAL A 54 8.11 -2.69 -15.70
CA VAL A 54 8.06 -4.17 -15.58
C VAL A 54 6.67 -4.69 -15.89
N VAL A 55 5.62 -4.11 -15.31
CA VAL A 55 4.22 -4.50 -15.59
C VAL A 55 3.90 -4.29 -17.08
N GLY A 56 4.34 -3.18 -17.67
CA GLY A 56 4.20 -2.91 -19.10
C GLY A 56 4.91 -3.95 -19.98
N ALA A 57 6.12 -4.36 -19.61
CA ALA A 57 6.86 -5.40 -20.31
C ALA A 57 6.16 -6.77 -20.21
N ILE A 58 5.65 -7.13 -19.02
CA ILE A 58 4.89 -8.37 -18.82
C ILE A 58 3.63 -8.38 -19.70
N ASN A 59 2.90 -7.26 -19.75
CA ASN A 59 1.71 -7.12 -20.58
C ASN A 59 2.02 -7.09 -22.09
N SER A 60 3.26 -6.74 -22.47
CA SER A 60 3.72 -6.76 -23.86
C SER A 60 4.08 -8.17 -24.34
N VAL A 61 4.27 -9.14 -23.43
CA VAL A 61 4.47 -10.55 -23.76
C VAL A 61 3.12 -11.26 -23.74
N PRO A 62 2.51 -11.58 -24.89
CA PRO A 62 1.11 -12.01 -24.99
C PRO A 62 0.76 -13.31 -24.24
N VAL A 63 1.75 -14.14 -23.90
CA VAL A 63 1.54 -15.44 -23.25
C VAL A 63 1.78 -15.37 -21.73
N LEU A 64 2.57 -14.42 -21.26
CA LEU A 64 3.02 -14.36 -19.87
C LEU A 64 1.89 -14.10 -18.86
N PRO A 65 0.91 -13.20 -19.12
CA PRO A 65 -0.24 -13.01 -18.22
C PRO A 65 -1.04 -14.29 -17.99
N LYS A 66 -1.29 -15.07 -19.06
CA LYS A 66 -2.04 -16.34 -18.95
C LYS A 66 -1.26 -17.43 -18.21
N ILE A 67 0.06 -17.46 -18.38
CA ILE A 67 0.91 -18.40 -17.61
C ILE A 67 0.88 -18.02 -16.13
N MET A 68 1.00 -16.73 -15.79
CA MET A 68 0.92 -16.27 -14.40
C MET A 68 -0.44 -16.58 -13.77
N GLU A 69 -1.54 -16.41 -14.52
CA GLU A 69 -2.89 -16.80 -14.10
C GLU A 69 -2.97 -18.32 -13.85
N LEU A 70 -2.46 -19.14 -14.77
CA LEU A 70 -2.43 -20.59 -14.61
C LEU A 70 -1.56 -21.03 -13.42
N VAL A 71 -0.43 -20.38 -13.19
CA VAL A 71 0.45 -20.62 -12.03
C VAL A 71 -0.29 -20.26 -10.74
N GLY A 72 -0.99 -19.11 -10.71
CA GLY A 72 -1.79 -18.69 -9.55
C GLY A 72 -2.93 -19.66 -9.25
N LEU A 73 -3.66 -20.11 -10.29
CA LEU A 73 -4.70 -21.14 -10.15
C LEU A 73 -4.12 -22.48 -9.71
N GLY A 74 -2.99 -22.89 -10.29
CA GLY A 74 -2.30 -24.13 -9.93
C GLY A 74 -1.83 -24.13 -8.48
N TYR A 75 -1.21 -23.03 -8.03
CA TYR A 75 -0.77 -22.89 -6.65
C TYR A 75 -1.95 -22.79 -5.68
N SER A 76 -3.01 -22.07 -6.04
CA SER A 76 -4.23 -22.00 -5.23
C SER A 76 -4.88 -23.39 -5.07
N GLY A 77 -5.02 -24.15 -6.16
CA GLY A 77 -5.53 -25.51 -6.12
C GLY A 77 -4.64 -26.46 -5.31
N TRP A 78 -3.33 -26.38 -5.51
CA TRP A 78 -2.35 -27.15 -4.73
C TRP A 78 -2.38 -26.80 -3.24
N PHE A 79 -2.49 -25.52 -2.89
CA PHE A 79 -2.58 -25.04 -1.51
C PHE A 79 -3.85 -25.56 -0.82
N VAL A 80 -5.00 -25.47 -1.49
CA VAL A 80 -6.27 -26.01 -0.97
C VAL A 80 -6.12 -27.53 -0.73
N TYR A 81 -5.54 -28.25 -1.69
CA TYR A 81 -5.34 -29.68 -1.57
C TYR A 81 -4.37 -30.06 -0.44
N ARG A 82 -3.21 -29.39 -0.37
CA ARG A 82 -2.15 -29.67 0.60
C ARG A 82 -2.51 -29.24 2.01
N TYR A 83 -3.23 -28.13 2.21
CA TYR A 83 -3.40 -27.55 3.55
C TYR A 83 -4.84 -27.55 4.05
N LEU A 84 -5.86 -27.48 3.19
CA LEU A 84 -7.25 -27.27 3.64
C LEU A 84 -8.10 -28.55 3.69
N LEU A 85 -7.87 -29.52 2.80
CA LEU A 85 -8.68 -30.76 2.75
C LEU A 85 -8.49 -31.64 3.99
N PHE A 86 -7.24 -31.79 4.44
CA PHE A 86 -6.91 -32.69 5.54
C PHE A 86 -6.88 -31.98 6.89
N LYS A 87 -7.49 -32.59 7.91
CA LYS A 87 -7.56 -32.03 9.26
C LYS A 87 -6.16 -31.81 9.87
N SER A 88 -5.23 -32.74 9.66
CA SER A 88 -3.85 -32.61 10.14
C SER A 88 -3.15 -31.41 9.52
N ASN A 89 -3.27 -31.24 8.21
CA ASN A 89 -2.59 -30.16 7.49
C ASN A 89 -3.19 -28.77 7.80
N ARG A 90 -4.49 -28.70 8.15
CA ARG A 90 -5.10 -27.46 8.66
C ARG A 90 -4.53 -27.04 10.01
N LYS A 91 -4.18 -28.00 10.87
CA LYS A 91 -3.55 -27.71 12.16
C LYS A 91 -2.12 -27.22 11.97
N GLU A 92 -1.35 -27.92 11.13
CA GLU A 92 0.00 -27.51 10.70
C GLU A 92 -0.02 -26.06 10.17
N LEU A 93 -0.94 -25.75 9.25
CA LEU A 93 -1.08 -24.39 8.71
C LEU A 93 -1.42 -23.34 9.80
N ALA A 94 -2.30 -23.67 10.75
CA ALA A 94 -2.65 -22.75 11.82
C ALA A 94 -1.46 -22.46 12.75
N GLU A 95 -0.67 -23.48 13.08
CA GLU A 95 0.56 -23.33 13.86
C GLU A 95 1.61 -22.52 13.12
N GLU A 96 1.80 -22.77 11.82
CA GLU A 96 2.70 -21.97 10.96
C GLU A 96 2.28 -20.50 10.88
N ILE A 97 0.98 -20.22 10.74
CA ILE A 97 0.45 -18.86 10.74
C ILE A 97 0.69 -18.18 12.11
N GLU A 98 0.49 -18.90 13.21
CA GLU A 98 0.75 -18.35 14.55
C GLU A 98 2.22 -18.02 14.76
N GLN A 99 3.12 -18.91 14.33
CA GLN A 99 4.57 -18.68 14.37
C GLN A 99 4.97 -17.48 13.50
N LEU A 100 4.45 -17.41 12.28
CA LEU A 100 4.70 -16.29 11.37
C LEU A 100 4.21 -14.97 11.96
N LYS A 101 3.03 -14.97 12.58
CA LYS A 101 2.49 -13.81 13.28
C LYS A 101 3.40 -13.35 14.42
N LYS A 102 3.91 -14.27 15.25
CA LYS A 102 4.84 -13.95 16.35
C LYS A 102 6.14 -13.33 15.83
N LYS A 103 6.69 -13.87 14.74
CA LYS A 103 7.90 -13.34 14.09
C LYS A 103 7.71 -11.92 13.57
N ILE A 104 6.56 -11.64 12.94
CA ILE A 104 6.27 -10.31 12.38
C ILE A 104 5.94 -9.31 13.50
N SER A 105 5.23 -9.73 14.55
CA SER A 105 4.89 -8.85 15.69
C SER A 105 6.03 -8.68 16.70
N GLY A 106 7.17 -9.36 16.51
CA GLY A 106 8.31 -9.32 17.41
C GLY A 106 8.01 -9.86 18.81
N THR A 107 7.01 -10.72 18.94
CA THR A 107 6.57 -11.33 20.22
C THR A 107 7.13 -12.75 20.36
N GLU A 108 8.37 -12.97 19.91
CA GLU A 108 9.08 -14.25 20.09
C GLU A 108 9.23 -14.63 21.57
#